data_AF-A0A352CBG6-F1
#
_entry.id   AF-A0A352CBG6-F1
#
_cell.length_a   1.000
_cell.length_b   1.000
_cell.length_c   1.000
_cell.angle_alpha   90.00
_cell.angle_beta   90.00
_cell.angle_gamma   90.00
#
_symmetry.space_group_name_H-M   'P 1'
#
loop_
_entity.id
_entity.type
_entity.pdbx_description
1 polymer ?
#
loop_
_entity_poly.entity_id
_entity_poly.type
_entity_poly.pdbx_seq_one_letter_code
_entity_poly.pdbx_strand_id
1 'polypeptide(L)'
;FSAHGVPKAVPAEAESRSMIYVDATCPLVSKVHVEAERHFENDREIILIGHAGHPEVVGTLGQLPDGAITLIETVEDAERYQPRDPEKLAYITQTTLSVDDTAEMIGVLQRRFPSLSAPHKEDICYATTNRQEAVKALAKDCDLIIVLGSSNSSNSVRLVEVALRAGARNAVLLDKAADLDWSLMEGVRVLGITAGASAPEELVEELMDALNERFILREEEVVVTREDVVFKLPRVLQEA
;
A
#
# COMPACT_ATOMS: atom_id res chain seq x y z
N PHE A 1 -10.06 8.16 -13.79
CA PHE A 1 -9.34 8.44 -12.53
C PHE A 1 -8.35 7.32 -12.25
N SER A 2 -7.26 7.61 -11.54
CA SER A 2 -6.22 6.62 -11.25
C SER A 2 -6.70 5.56 -10.25
N ALA A 3 -5.94 4.47 -10.10
CA ALA A 3 -6.25 3.38 -9.17
C ALA A 3 -6.35 3.83 -7.70
N HIS A 4 -5.72 4.95 -7.33
CA HIS A 4 -5.71 5.48 -5.97
C HIS A 4 -7.04 6.12 -5.54
N GLY A 5 -8.02 6.28 -6.43
CA GLY A 5 -9.21 7.05 -6.12
C GLY A 5 -9.00 8.57 -6.19
N VAL A 6 -10.10 9.30 -6.14
CA VAL A 6 -10.13 10.77 -6.19
C VAL A 6 -11.18 11.34 -5.23
N PRO A 7 -11.02 12.57 -4.73
CA PRO A 7 -12.07 13.30 -4.00
C PRO A 7 -13.36 13.40 -4.79
N LYS A 8 -14.52 13.47 -4.12
CA LYS A 8 -15.84 13.65 -4.79
C LYS A 8 -15.93 14.90 -5.66
N ALA A 9 -15.15 15.94 -5.35
CA ALA A 9 -15.08 17.15 -6.15
C ALA A 9 -14.59 16.89 -7.59
N VAL A 10 -13.73 15.88 -7.80
CA VAL A 10 -13.13 15.59 -9.11
C VAL A 10 -14.14 15.02 -10.13
N PRO A 11 -14.90 13.94 -9.84
CA PRO A 11 -15.97 13.49 -10.74
C PRO A 11 -17.06 14.55 -10.93
N ALA A 12 -17.44 15.27 -9.88
CA ALA A 12 -18.42 16.35 -9.98
C ALA A 12 -17.96 17.47 -10.94
N GLU A 13 -16.67 17.82 -10.90
CA GLU A 13 -16.08 18.78 -11.83
C GLU A 13 -16.05 18.24 -13.26
N ALA A 14 -15.65 16.98 -13.47
CA ALA A 14 -15.67 16.34 -14.78
C ALA A 14 -17.08 16.33 -15.40
N GLU A 15 -18.10 16.02 -14.60
CA GLU A 15 -19.51 16.07 -15.01
C GLU A 15 -19.96 17.49 -15.35
N SER A 16 -19.61 18.48 -14.53
CA SER A 16 -19.92 19.89 -14.80
C SER A 16 -19.33 20.40 -16.12
N ARG A 17 -18.21 19.80 -16.55
CA ARG A 17 -17.52 20.08 -17.81
C ARG A 17 -17.97 19.19 -18.97
N SER A 18 -18.95 18.31 -18.74
CA SER A 18 -19.43 17.30 -19.72
C SER A 18 -18.28 16.43 -20.28
N MET A 19 -17.29 16.12 -19.44
CA MET A 19 -16.16 15.27 -19.81
C MET A 19 -16.55 13.80 -19.74
N ILE A 20 -16.11 13.03 -20.73
CA ILE A 20 -16.11 11.56 -20.62
C ILE A 20 -14.97 11.17 -19.68
N TYR A 21 -15.30 10.43 -18.63
CA TYR A 21 -14.31 9.87 -17.71
C TYR A 21 -14.56 8.38 -17.49
N VAL A 22 -13.47 7.65 -17.24
CA VAL A 22 -13.51 6.26 -16.81
C VAL A 22 -12.88 6.20 -15.43
N ASP A 23 -13.58 5.62 -14.47
CA ASP A 23 -13.05 5.41 -13.12
C ASP A 23 -12.32 4.07 -13.05
N ALA A 24 -10.99 4.13 -12.88
CA ALA A 24 -10.14 2.96 -12.71
C ALA A 24 -9.69 2.80 -11.25
N THR A 25 -10.36 3.46 -10.29
CA THR A 25 -10.12 3.28 -8.86
C THR A 25 -10.15 1.79 -8.50
N CYS A 26 -9.14 1.33 -7.77
CA CYS A 26 -9.08 -0.04 -7.32
C CYS A 26 -10.32 -0.36 -6.48
N PRO A 27 -11.05 -1.46 -6.72
CA PRO A 27 -12.24 -1.80 -5.94
C PRO A 27 -11.99 -1.91 -4.44
N LEU A 28 -10.75 -2.20 -4.02
CA LEU A 28 -10.35 -2.24 -2.62
C LEU A 28 -10.19 -0.83 -2.01
N VAL A 29 -9.79 0.16 -2.81
CA VAL A 29 -9.81 1.58 -2.40
C VAL A 29 -11.26 2.09 -2.35
N SER A 30 -12.09 1.75 -3.35
CA SER A 30 -13.52 2.10 -3.32
C SER A 30 -14.22 1.53 -2.09
N LYS A 31 -13.81 0.34 -1.60
CA LYS A 31 -14.31 -0.22 -0.34
C LYS A 31 -14.00 0.68 0.86
N VAL A 32 -12.79 1.24 0.95
CA VAL A 32 -12.41 2.20 2.01
C VAL A 32 -13.26 3.46 1.93
N HIS A 33 -13.49 3.99 0.72
CA HIS A 33 -14.36 5.16 0.52
C HIS A 33 -15.79 4.92 1.01
N VAL A 34 -16.39 3.78 0.64
CA VAL A 34 -17.76 3.41 1.06
C VAL A 34 -17.83 3.19 2.58
N GLU A 35 -16.77 2.65 3.18
CA GLU A 35 -16.70 2.46 4.62
C GLU A 35 -16.60 3.79 5.39
N ALA A 36 -15.80 4.74 4.88
CA ALA A 36 -15.73 6.10 5.41
C ALA A 36 -17.12 6.76 5.40
N GLU A 37 -17.82 6.70 4.26
CA GLU A 37 -19.20 7.21 4.14
C GLU A 37 -20.15 6.58 5.14
N ARG A 38 -20.10 5.25 5.27
CA ARG A 38 -20.97 4.52 6.19
C ARG A 38 -20.69 4.88 7.65
N HIS A 39 -19.44 5.04 8.05
CA HIS A 39 -19.12 5.47 9.42
C HIS A 39 -19.64 6.89 9.69
N PHE A 40 -19.49 7.79 8.73
CA PHE A 40 -20.00 9.15 8.83
C PHE A 40 -21.52 9.22 8.93
N GLU A 41 -22.25 8.44 8.12
CA GLU A 41 -23.72 8.33 8.19
C GLU A 41 -24.20 7.79 9.54
N ASN A 42 -23.38 7.01 10.24
CA ASN A 42 -23.65 6.48 11.57
C ASN A 42 -23.15 7.41 12.70
N ASP A 43 -22.88 8.68 12.40
CA ASP A 43 -22.46 9.71 13.36
C ASP A 43 -21.17 9.34 14.11
N ARG A 44 -20.23 8.65 13.43
CA ARG A 44 -18.90 8.34 13.98
C ARG A 44 -17.86 9.33 13.50
N GLU A 45 -16.96 9.68 14.40
CA GLU A 45 -15.67 10.28 14.05
C GLU A 45 -14.75 9.20 13.45
N ILE A 46 -13.99 9.57 12.43
CA ILE A 46 -13.17 8.63 11.66
C ILE A 46 -11.71 9.02 11.77
N ILE A 47 -10.88 8.05 12.16
CA ILE A 47 -9.43 8.14 12.07
C ILE A 47 -9.00 7.47 10.77
N LEU A 48 -8.32 8.20 9.89
CA LEU A 48 -7.62 7.61 8.76
C LEU A 48 -6.16 7.42 9.15
N ILE A 49 -5.68 6.19 9.13
CA ILE A 49 -4.26 5.87 9.23
C ILE A 49 -3.70 5.88 7.81
N GLY A 50 -2.73 6.74 7.52
CA GLY A 50 -2.20 6.89 6.16
C GLY A 50 -1.06 7.88 6.09
N HIS A 51 -0.54 8.12 4.89
CA HIS A 51 0.51 9.11 4.66
C HIS A 51 -0.04 10.42 4.07
N ALA A 52 0.28 11.55 4.70
CA ALA A 52 -0.15 12.85 4.22
C ALA A 52 0.35 13.12 2.80
N GLY A 53 -0.51 13.67 1.95
CA GLY A 53 -0.20 13.98 0.55
C GLY A 53 -0.23 12.78 -0.40
N HIS A 54 -0.36 11.54 0.09
CA HIS A 54 -0.54 10.38 -0.79
C HIS A 54 -1.88 10.50 -1.54
N PRO A 55 -1.94 10.25 -2.87
CA PRO A 55 -3.15 10.43 -3.66
C PRO A 55 -4.37 9.66 -3.12
N GLU A 56 -4.16 8.46 -2.58
CA GLU A 56 -5.22 7.65 -1.97
C GLU A 56 -5.77 8.26 -0.68
N VAL A 57 -4.90 8.85 0.14
CA VAL A 57 -5.30 9.55 1.36
C VAL A 57 -6.08 10.81 1.01
N VAL A 58 -5.61 11.59 0.03
CA VAL A 58 -6.34 12.76 -0.49
C VAL A 58 -7.71 12.33 -1.04
N GLY A 59 -7.76 11.24 -1.79
CA GLY A 59 -9.00 10.65 -2.30
C GLY A 59 -9.98 10.29 -1.18
N THR A 60 -9.50 9.58 -0.16
CA THR A 60 -10.31 9.12 0.98
C THR A 60 -10.82 10.28 1.83
N LEU A 61 -9.95 11.24 2.18
CA LEU A 61 -10.33 12.46 2.90
C LEU A 61 -11.41 13.24 2.12
N GLY A 62 -11.26 13.31 0.79
CA GLY A 62 -12.19 13.99 -0.10
C GLY A 62 -13.53 13.29 -0.36
N GLN A 63 -13.82 12.17 0.32
CA GLN A 63 -15.14 11.53 0.26
C GLN A 63 -16.17 12.19 1.19
N LEU A 64 -15.70 12.92 2.21
CA LEU A 64 -16.52 13.50 3.25
C LEU A 64 -16.25 15.01 3.41
N PRO A 65 -17.13 15.76 4.09
CA PRO A 65 -16.87 17.16 4.42
C PRO A 65 -15.61 17.34 5.26
N ASP A 66 -14.97 18.51 5.15
CA ASP A 66 -13.80 18.86 5.92
C ASP A 66 -14.03 18.66 7.43
N GLY A 67 -13.07 18.00 8.10
CA GLY A 67 -13.12 17.69 9.53
C GLY A 67 -13.93 16.44 9.89
N ALA A 68 -14.51 15.72 8.93
CA ALA A 68 -15.16 14.43 9.18
C ALA A 68 -14.17 13.30 9.47
N ILE A 69 -12.97 13.37 8.88
CA ILE A 69 -11.90 12.40 9.03
C ILE A 69 -10.66 13.12 9.59
N THR A 70 -10.01 12.53 10.59
CA THR A 70 -8.70 12.97 11.08
C THR A 70 -7.63 12.01 10.60
N LEU A 71 -6.60 12.53 9.91
CA LEU A 71 -5.44 11.75 9.48
C LEU A 71 -4.43 11.61 10.63
N ILE A 72 -3.88 10.41 10.80
CA ILE A 72 -2.71 10.14 11.64
C ILE A 72 -1.68 9.30 10.86
N GLU A 73 -0.40 9.46 11.18
CA GLU A 73 0.68 8.80 10.44
C GLU A 73 1.60 7.95 11.33
N THR A 74 1.58 8.19 12.65
CA THR A 74 2.53 7.61 13.60
C THR A 74 1.88 7.09 14.88
N VAL A 75 2.63 6.27 15.62
CA VAL A 75 2.27 5.81 16.97
C VAL A 75 2.11 7.00 17.91
N GLU A 76 2.95 8.03 17.80
CA GLU A 76 2.85 9.25 18.58
C GLU A 76 1.55 10.03 18.28
N ASP A 77 1.11 10.07 17.03
CA ASP A 77 -0.18 10.65 16.67
C ASP A 77 -1.32 9.84 17.28
N ALA A 78 -1.24 8.51 17.21
CA ALA A 78 -2.21 7.60 17.85
C ALA A 78 -2.27 7.79 19.37
N GLU A 79 -1.16 8.10 20.04
CA GLU A 79 -1.11 8.42 21.48
C GLU A 79 -1.65 9.81 21.80
N ARG A 80 -1.51 10.78 20.89
CA ARG A 80 -1.94 12.17 21.08
C ARG A 80 -3.36 12.44 20.64
N TYR A 81 -3.94 11.57 19.82
CA TYR A 81 -5.28 11.75 19.28
C TYR A 81 -6.33 11.92 20.39
N GLN A 82 -7.26 12.85 20.22
CA GLN A 82 -8.34 13.13 21.16
C GLN A 82 -9.68 13.14 20.42
N PRO A 83 -10.51 12.09 20.55
CA PRO A 83 -11.81 12.06 19.92
C PRO A 83 -12.78 13.02 20.62
N ARG A 84 -13.79 13.50 19.89
CA ARG A 84 -14.92 14.25 20.48
C ARG A 84 -15.79 13.36 21.36
N ASP A 85 -16.01 12.13 20.93
CA ASP A 85 -16.73 11.08 21.66
C ASP A 85 -16.01 9.74 21.48
N PRO A 86 -15.32 9.21 22.51
CA PRO A 86 -14.64 7.92 22.45
C PRO A 86 -15.55 6.72 22.10
N GLU A 87 -16.86 6.83 22.34
CA GLU A 87 -17.83 5.77 22.06
C GLU A 87 -18.32 5.78 20.61
N LYS A 88 -18.05 6.86 19.86
CA LYS A 88 -18.47 7.04 18.47
C LYS A 88 -17.26 7.22 17.56
N LEU A 89 -16.33 6.28 17.64
CA LEU A 89 -15.07 6.34 16.90
C LEU A 89 -14.92 5.12 15.99
N ALA A 90 -14.42 5.34 14.78
CA ALA A 90 -14.02 4.31 13.84
C ALA A 90 -12.63 4.62 13.28
N TYR A 91 -11.93 3.60 12.80
CA TYR A 91 -10.73 3.80 11.99
C TYR A 91 -10.86 3.14 10.62
N ILE A 92 -10.15 3.71 9.67
CA ILE A 92 -9.89 3.16 8.34
C ILE A 92 -8.40 3.34 8.03
N THR A 93 -7.86 2.59 7.07
CA THR A 93 -6.45 2.70 6.69
C THR A 93 -6.24 2.89 5.20
N GLN A 94 -5.13 3.50 4.82
CA GLN A 94 -4.60 3.41 3.46
C GLN A 94 -4.25 1.93 3.15
N THR A 95 -4.49 1.51 1.91
CA THR A 95 -4.40 0.10 1.46
C THR A 95 -2.97 -0.43 1.30
N THR A 96 -1.97 0.47 1.33
CA THR A 96 -0.56 0.22 0.98
C THR A 96 0.42 0.49 2.12
N LEU A 97 -0.07 0.44 3.37
CA LEU A 97 0.76 0.64 4.56
C LEU A 97 1.55 -0.61 4.96
N SER A 98 2.56 -0.42 5.81
CA SER A 98 3.21 -1.51 6.55
C SER A 98 2.17 -2.16 7.47
N VAL A 99 2.03 -3.49 7.38
CA VAL A 99 1.09 -4.27 8.20
C VAL A 99 1.48 -4.20 9.68
N ASP A 100 2.78 -4.20 9.97
CA ASP A 100 3.28 -4.24 11.35
C ASP A 100 3.13 -2.87 12.04
N ASP A 101 3.52 -1.78 11.38
CA ASP A 101 3.37 -0.40 11.90
C ASP A 101 1.87 -0.03 12.02
N THR A 102 1.14 -0.44 10.97
CA THR A 102 -0.27 -0.84 10.96
C THR A 102 -0.88 -1.18 12.32
N ALA A 103 -0.56 -2.42 12.70
CA ALA A 103 -1.04 -3.07 13.89
C ALA A 103 -0.58 -2.37 15.18
N GLU A 104 0.61 -1.77 15.21
CA GLU A 104 1.09 -1.02 16.37
C GLU A 104 0.22 0.20 16.65
N MET A 105 -0.05 1.02 15.64
CA MET A 105 -0.94 2.19 15.76
C MET A 105 -2.36 1.78 16.17
N ILE A 106 -2.92 0.74 15.53
CA ILE A 106 -4.24 0.20 15.87
C ILE A 106 -4.27 -0.29 17.33
N GLY A 107 -3.21 -0.98 17.78
CA GLY A 107 -3.09 -1.45 19.16
C GLY A 107 -3.10 -0.31 20.18
N VAL A 108 -2.41 0.80 19.87
CA VAL A 108 -2.49 2.02 20.68
C VAL A 108 -3.92 2.57 20.71
N LEU A 109 -4.56 2.72 19.56
CA LEU A 109 -5.91 3.26 19.47
C LEU A 109 -6.92 2.39 20.22
N GLN A 110 -6.88 1.06 20.07
CA GLN A 110 -7.78 0.13 20.75
C GLN A 110 -7.59 0.13 22.26
N ARG A 111 -6.34 0.22 22.74
CA ARG A 111 -6.04 0.35 24.18
C ARG A 111 -6.60 1.65 24.76
N ARG A 112 -6.53 2.75 24.00
CA ARG A 112 -7.03 4.07 24.43
C ARG A 112 -8.54 4.20 24.30
N PHE A 113 -9.13 3.56 23.28
CA PHE A 113 -10.54 3.65 22.92
C PHE A 113 -11.12 2.23 22.73
N PRO A 114 -11.54 1.54 23.82
CA PRO A 114 -12.03 0.17 23.73
C PRO A 114 -13.27 -0.03 22.85
N SER A 115 -14.05 1.03 22.62
CA SER A 115 -15.24 1.03 21.75
C SER A 115 -14.92 1.36 20.27
N LEU A 116 -13.63 1.50 19.91
CA LEU A 116 -13.18 1.81 18.56
C LEU A 116 -13.71 0.76 17.56
N SER A 117 -14.52 1.22 16.60
CA SER A 117 -15.01 0.39 15.52
C SER A 117 -13.88 0.10 14.52
N ALA A 118 -13.56 -1.17 14.35
CA ALA A 118 -12.73 -1.65 13.26
C ALA A 118 -13.52 -1.70 11.95
N PRO A 119 -12.83 -1.65 10.80
CA PRO A 119 -13.48 -1.87 9.53
C PRO A 119 -14.01 -3.31 9.42
N HIS A 120 -15.07 -3.53 8.63
CA HIS A 120 -15.70 -4.85 8.49
C HIS A 120 -14.76 -5.93 7.92
N LYS A 121 -13.80 -5.50 7.11
CA LYS A 121 -12.66 -6.27 6.61
C LYS A 121 -11.44 -5.37 6.67
N GLU A 122 -10.25 -5.94 6.74
CA GLU A 122 -9.01 -5.17 6.70
C GLU A 122 -8.97 -4.26 5.45
N ASP A 123 -8.45 -3.04 5.64
CA ASP A 123 -8.28 -2.05 4.57
C ASP A 123 -6.96 -2.21 3.83
N ILE A 124 -5.89 -2.64 4.52
CA ILE A 124 -4.66 -3.06 3.86
C ILE A 124 -5.00 -4.21 2.91
N CYS A 125 -4.72 -4.01 1.63
CA CYS A 125 -5.19 -4.95 0.63
C CYS A 125 -4.37 -6.25 0.65
N TYR A 126 -4.98 -7.34 0.18
CA TYR A 126 -4.33 -8.65 0.11
C TYR A 126 -2.98 -8.58 -0.61
N ALA A 127 -2.88 -7.79 -1.69
CA ALA A 127 -1.67 -7.66 -2.49
C ALA A 127 -0.51 -7.04 -1.69
N THR A 128 -0.80 -6.05 -0.82
CA THR A 128 0.16 -5.44 0.10
C THR A 128 0.61 -6.45 1.15
N THR A 129 -0.35 -7.08 1.84
CA THR A 129 -0.07 -8.06 2.90
C THR A 129 0.77 -9.22 2.37
N ASN A 130 0.36 -9.82 1.25
CA ASN A 130 1.03 -10.96 0.65
C ASN A 130 2.46 -10.65 0.21
N ARG A 131 2.69 -9.47 -0.39
CA ARG A 131 4.04 -9.06 -0.80
C ARG A 131 4.95 -8.79 0.41
N GLN A 132 4.42 -8.20 1.48
CA GLN A 132 5.19 -8.00 2.72
C GLN A 132 5.55 -9.35 3.37
N GLU A 133 4.63 -10.31 3.41
CA GLU A 133 4.91 -11.65 3.92
C GLU A 133 5.92 -12.41 3.04
N ALA A 134 5.85 -12.28 1.71
CA ALA A 134 6.85 -12.82 0.79
C ALA A 134 8.25 -12.22 1.05
N VAL A 135 8.33 -10.90 1.23
CA VAL A 135 9.60 -10.23 1.55
C VAL A 135 10.13 -10.63 2.92
N LYS A 136 9.28 -10.79 3.93
CA LYS A 136 9.68 -11.31 5.26
C LYS A 136 10.25 -12.72 5.16
N ALA A 137 9.71 -13.57 4.28
CA ALA A 137 10.24 -14.90 4.02
C ALA A 137 11.62 -14.86 3.34
N LEU A 138 11.84 -13.92 2.41
CA LEU A 138 13.14 -13.72 1.75
C LEU A 138 14.22 -13.13 2.68
N ALA A 139 13.83 -12.21 3.57
CA ALA A 139 14.75 -11.34 4.32
C ALA A 139 15.81 -12.09 5.13
N LYS A 140 15.47 -13.22 5.74
CA LYS A 140 16.36 -13.93 6.67
C LYS A 140 17.58 -14.57 5.99
N ASP A 141 17.43 -14.93 4.72
CA ASP A 141 18.42 -15.73 4.00
C ASP A 141 19.20 -14.90 2.97
N CYS A 142 18.80 -13.65 2.72
CA CYS A 142 19.39 -12.78 1.71
C CYS A 142 20.48 -11.84 2.28
N ASP A 143 21.60 -11.72 1.56
CA ASP A 143 22.63 -10.71 1.82
C ASP A 143 22.20 -9.33 1.31
N LEU A 144 21.43 -9.30 0.23
CA LEU A 144 20.84 -8.11 -0.37
C LEU A 144 19.43 -8.44 -0.87
N ILE A 145 18.47 -7.55 -0.65
CA ILE A 145 17.16 -7.56 -1.32
C ILE A 145 17.06 -6.38 -2.27
N ILE A 146 16.72 -6.65 -3.52
CA ILE A 146 16.33 -5.63 -4.50
C ILE A 146 14.80 -5.64 -4.60
N VAL A 147 14.20 -4.48 -4.32
CA VAL A 147 12.79 -4.22 -4.58
C VAL A 147 12.69 -3.39 -5.85
N LEU A 148 12.05 -3.94 -6.88
CA LEU A 148 11.76 -3.20 -8.11
C LEU A 148 10.49 -2.35 -7.94
N GLY A 149 10.60 -1.06 -8.25
CA GLY A 149 9.49 -0.13 -8.22
C GLY A 149 9.92 1.30 -7.92
N SER A 150 8.98 2.21 -8.09
CA SER A 150 9.28 3.64 -8.03
C SER A 150 9.28 4.22 -6.63
N SER A 151 10.09 5.27 -6.44
CA SER A 151 10.20 6.01 -5.18
C SER A 151 8.90 6.68 -4.74
N ASN A 152 7.96 6.91 -5.65
CA ASN A 152 6.62 7.43 -5.37
C ASN A 152 5.57 6.33 -5.09
N SER A 153 5.93 5.04 -5.16
CA SER A 153 5.05 3.92 -4.83
C SER A 153 5.14 3.61 -3.33
N SER A 154 4.08 3.91 -2.58
CA SER A 154 4.05 3.63 -1.14
C SER A 154 4.28 2.15 -0.84
N ASN A 155 3.68 1.24 -1.63
CA ASN A 155 3.88 -0.19 -1.46
C ASN A 155 5.34 -0.60 -1.69
N SER A 156 6.00 -0.09 -2.75
CA SER A 156 7.38 -0.48 -3.06
C SER A 156 8.36 -0.01 -1.97
N VAL A 157 8.19 1.22 -1.49
CA VAL A 157 9.02 1.74 -0.37
C VAL A 157 8.81 0.92 0.90
N ARG A 158 7.56 0.53 1.20
CA ARG A 158 7.22 -0.34 2.34
C ARG A 158 7.90 -1.70 2.27
N LEU A 159 8.05 -2.30 1.09
CA LEU A 159 8.76 -3.58 0.96
C LEU A 159 10.24 -3.47 1.36
N VAL A 160 10.91 -2.36 1.07
CA VAL A 160 12.30 -2.15 1.50
C VAL A 160 12.39 -2.05 3.02
N GLU A 161 11.51 -1.25 3.63
CA GLU A 161 11.45 -1.06 5.09
C GLU A 161 11.14 -2.38 5.81
N VAL A 162 10.17 -3.14 5.29
CA VAL A 162 9.79 -4.47 5.80
C VAL A 162 10.94 -5.46 5.66
N ALA A 163 11.66 -5.49 4.54
CA ALA A 163 12.82 -6.35 4.34
C ALA A 163 13.88 -6.13 5.44
N LEU A 164 14.25 -4.86 5.66
CA LEU A 164 15.26 -4.48 6.66
C LEU A 164 14.81 -4.87 8.08
N ARG A 165 13.55 -4.58 8.44
CA ARG A 165 13.01 -4.95 9.75
C ARG A 165 12.89 -6.47 9.94
N ALA A 166 12.65 -7.21 8.87
CA ALA A 166 12.57 -8.67 8.88
C ALA A 166 13.94 -9.37 8.96
N GLY A 167 15.04 -8.61 8.90
CA GLY A 167 16.40 -9.10 9.12
C GLY A 167 17.28 -9.16 7.87
N ALA A 168 16.84 -8.60 6.74
CA ALA A 168 17.71 -8.48 5.57
C ALA A 168 18.93 -7.62 5.91
N ARG A 169 20.13 -8.07 5.51
CA ARG A 169 21.37 -7.32 5.79
C ARG A 169 21.41 -5.98 5.06
N ASN A 170 20.85 -5.95 3.86
CA ASN A 170 20.68 -4.75 3.07
C ASN A 170 19.45 -4.90 2.16
N ALA A 171 18.76 -3.79 1.87
CA ALA A 171 17.68 -3.76 0.92
C ALA A 171 17.67 -2.42 0.18
N VAL A 172 17.43 -2.45 -1.13
CA VAL A 172 17.43 -1.26 -1.99
C VAL A 172 16.20 -1.23 -2.89
N LEU A 173 15.74 -0.02 -3.18
CA LEU A 173 14.70 0.25 -4.18
C LEU A 173 15.37 0.59 -5.51
N LEU A 174 14.95 -0.05 -6.59
CA LEU A 174 15.41 0.26 -7.95
C LEU A 174 14.21 0.48 -8.88
N ASP A 175 14.27 1.55 -9.68
CA ASP A 175 13.26 1.79 -10.73
C ASP A 175 13.40 0.79 -11.89
N LYS A 176 14.63 0.43 -12.24
CA LYS A 176 14.97 -0.50 -13.35
C LYS A 176 16.36 -1.12 -13.15
N ALA A 177 16.63 -2.19 -13.87
CA ALA A 177 17.90 -2.93 -13.81
C ALA A 177 19.13 -2.03 -14.08
N ALA A 178 19.02 -1.08 -15.00
CA ALA A 178 20.11 -0.17 -15.36
C ALA A 178 20.56 0.76 -14.22
N ASP A 179 19.73 0.95 -13.19
CA ASP A 179 20.04 1.81 -12.05
C ASP A 179 20.80 1.05 -10.94
N LEU A 180 21.04 -0.26 -11.12
CA LEU A 180 21.81 -1.08 -10.18
C LEU A 180 23.27 -0.62 -10.11
N ASP A 181 23.68 -0.11 -8.96
CA ASP A 181 25.09 0.05 -8.62
C ASP A 181 25.70 -1.33 -8.33
N TRP A 182 26.49 -1.83 -9.28
CA TRP A 182 27.14 -3.14 -9.19
C TRP A 182 28.09 -3.30 -8.00
N SER A 183 28.54 -2.22 -7.37
CA SER A 183 29.33 -2.31 -6.13
C SER A 183 28.51 -2.91 -4.97
N LEU A 184 27.18 -2.79 -5.01
CA LEU A 184 26.28 -3.42 -4.02
C LEU A 184 26.31 -4.95 -4.08
N MET A 185 26.78 -5.53 -5.18
CA MET A 185 26.88 -6.98 -5.36
C MET A 185 28.17 -7.57 -4.77
N GLU A 186 29.10 -6.73 -4.29
CA GLU A 186 30.34 -7.20 -3.68
C GLU A 186 30.07 -8.02 -2.42
N GLY A 187 30.45 -9.30 -2.45
CA GLY A 187 30.27 -10.23 -1.31
C GLY A 187 28.85 -10.78 -1.15
N VAL A 188 27.90 -10.40 -2.01
CA VAL A 188 26.53 -10.95 -2.04
C VAL A 188 26.59 -12.39 -2.56
N ARG A 189 26.11 -13.34 -1.77
CA ARG A 189 25.96 -14.75 -2.16
C ARG A 189 24.52 -15.15 -2.39
N VAL A 190 23.60 -14.55 -1.65
CA VAL A 190 22.15 -14.74 -1.81
C VAL A 190 21.50 -13.38 -2.05
N LEU A 191 20.95 -13.21 -3.24
CA LEU A 191 20.19 -12.03 -3.65
C LEU A 191 18.70 -12.36 -3.62
N GLY A 192 17.92 -11.59 -2.88
CA GLY A 192 16.46 -11.61 -2.96
C GLY A 192 15.98 -10.57 -3.97
N ILE A 193 15.04 -10.95 -4.83
CA ILE A 193 14.41 -10.04 -5.78
C ILE A 193 12.90 -10.09 -5.54
N THR A 194 12.30 -8.92 -5.49
CA THR A 194 10.85 -8.75 -5.40
C THR A 194 10.44 -7.49 -6.17
N ALA A 195 9.15 -7.31 -6.42
CA ALA A 195 8.63 -6.14 -7.09
C ALA A 195 7.42 -5.56 -6.34
N GLY A 196 7.25 -4.25 -6.40
CA GLY A 196 6.05 -3.58 -5.92
C GLY A 196 4.83 -3.92 -6.76
N ALA A 197 3.62 -3.70 -6.23
CA ALA A 197 2.37 -4.03 -6.93
C ALA A 197 2.16 -3.30 -8.26
N SER A 198 2.86 -2.18 -8.49
CA SER A 198 2.80 -1.39 -9.71
C SER A 198 3.98 -1.61 -10.67
N ALA A 199 4.94 -2.47 -10.30
CA ALA A 199 6.10 -2.76 -11.13
C ALA A 199 5.74 -3.89 -12.12
N PRO A 200 5.90 -3.67 -13.44
CA PRO A 200 5.69 -4.70 -14.45
C PRO A 200 6.72 -5.84 -14.33
N GLU A 201 6.32 -7.05 -14.73
CA GLU A 201 7.16 -8.25 -14.67
C GLU A 201 8.41 -8.10 -15.54
N GLU A 202 8.33 -7.37 -16.65
CA GLU A 202 9.45 -7.10 -17.54
C GLU A 202 10.63 -6.44 -16.82
N LEU A 203 10.42 -5.66 -15.74
CA LEU A 203 11.52 -5.09 -14.96
C LEU A 203 12.27 -6.16 -14.16
N VAL A 204 11.58 -7.20 -13.71
CA VAL A 204 12.18 -8.35 -13.02
C VAL A 204 13.01 -9.13 -14.03
N GLU A 205 12.44 -9.41 -15.21
CA GLU A 205 13.14 -10.09 -16.31
C GLU A 205 14.40 -9.33 -16.73
N GLU A 206 14.32 -8.01 -16.93
CA GLU A 206 15.48 -7.17 -17.27
C GLU A 206 16.60 -7.23 -16.21
N LEU A 207 16.23 -7.29 -14.93
CA LEU A 207 17.21 -7.42 -13.85
C LEU A 207 17.86 -8.82 -13.85
N MET A 208 17.06 -9.85 -14.05
CA MET A 208 17.54 -11.24 -14.16
C MET A 208 18.50 -11.41 -15.34
N ASP A 209 18.19 -10.81 -16.48
CA ASP A 209 19.07 -10.81 -17.67
C ASP A 209 20.41 -10.12 -17.36
N ALA A 210 20.37 -8.91 -16.77
CA ALA A 210 21.58 -8.18 -16.39
C ALA A 210 22.46 -8.95 -15.38
N LEU A 211 21.84 -9.71 -14.48
CA LEU A 211 22.54 -10.58 -13.53
C LEU A 211 23.17 -11.79 -14.23
N ASN A 212 22.45 -12.43 -15.15
CA ASN A 212 22.92 -13.59 -15.92
C ASN A 212 24.11 -13.27 -16.83
N GLU A 213 24.25 -12.02 -17.29
CA GLU A 213 25.43 -11.59 -18.05
C GLU A 213 26.73 -11.57 -17.22
N ARG A 214 26.62 -11.48 -15.89
CA ARG A 214 27.77 -11.29 -14.98
C ARG A 214 28.03 -12.46 -14.04
N PHE A 215 27.00 -13.24 -13.73
CA PHE A 215 27.05 -14.30 -12.73
C PHE A 215 26.44 -15.59 -13.25
N ILE A 216 26.85 -16.71 -12.66
CA ILE A 216 26.16 -17.99 -12.83
C ILE A 216 25.09 -18.03 -11.75
N LEU A 217 23.83 -17.91 -12.14
CA LEU A 217 22.71 -17.89 -11.21
C LEU A 217 22.18 -19.30 -10.92
N ARG A 218 21.76 -19.51 -9.67
CA ARG A 218 20.85 -20.58 -9.31
C ARG A 218 19.58 -19.91 -8.79
N GLU A 219 18.50 -20.08 -9.53
CA GLU A 219 17.22 -19.45 -9.24
C GLU A 219 16.37 -20.36 -8.37
N GLU A 220 15.69 -19.78 -7.39
CA GLU A 220 14.73 -20.45 -6.53
C GLU A 220 13.55 -19.52 -6.29
N GLU A 221 12.34 -19.96 -6.63
CA GLU A 221 11.12 -19.20 -6.42
C GLU A 221 10.55 -19.48 -5.03
N VAL A 222 10.36 -18.43 -4.23
CA VAL A 222 9.76 -18.53 -2.90
C VAL A 222 8.28 -18.15 -2.97
N VAL A 223 7.40 -19.15 -2.91
CA VAL A 223 5.95 -18.96 -2.94
C VAL A 223 5.37 -19.06 -1.54
N VAL A 224 5.02 -17.92 -0.94
CA VAL A 224 4.33 -17.86 0.36
C VAL A 224 2.83 -18.04 0.23
N THR A 225 2.24 -17.49 -0.83
CA THR A 225 0.79 -17.53 -1.07
C THR A 225 0.50 -17.45 -2.57
N ARG A 226 -0.69 -17.89 -2.99
CA ARG A 226 -1.15 -17.81 -4.38
C ARG A 226 -2.35 -16.87 -4.48
N GLU A 227 -2.26 -15.92 -5.39
CA GLU A 227 -3.31 -14.93 -5.66
C GLU A 227 -4.10 -15.33 -6.91
N ASP A 228 -5.42 -15.40 -6.81
CA ASP A 228 -6.33 -15.74 -7.92
C ASP A 228 -7.41 -14.66 -8.18
N VAL A 229 -7.30 -13.52 -7.49
CA VAL A 229 -8.23 -12.41 -7.57
C VAL A 229 -8.01 -11.61 -8.86
N VAL A 230 -9.08 -11.44 -9.64
CA VAL A 230 -9.09 -10.61 -10.85
C VAL A 230 -10.26 -9.63 -10.80
N PHE A 231 -9.96 -8.34 -10.98
CA PHE A 231 -10.98 -7.31 -11.10
C PHE A 231 -11.34 -7.08 -12.58
N LYS A 232 -12.63 -7.02 -12.87
CA LYS A 232 -13.12 -6.74 -14.22
C LYS A 232 -12.92 -5.26 -14.56
N LEU A 233 -12.70 -4.97 -15.85
CA LEU A 233 -12.67 -3.60 -16.35
C LEU A 233 -13.99 -2.87 -16.09
N PRO A 234 -14.00 -1.52 -16.01
CA PRO A 234 -15.23 -0.75 -15.97
C PRO A 234 -16.18 -1.10 -17.12
N ARG A 235 -17.50 -1.14 -16.87
CA ARG A 235 -18.52 -1.56 -17.86
C ARG A 235 -18.40 -0.84 -19.19
N VAL A 236 -18.09 0.46 -19.16
CA VAL A 236 -17.91 1.31 -20.36
C VAL A 236 -16.79 0.83 -21.29
N LEU A 237 -15.86 0.00 -20.80
CA LEU A 237 -14.78 -0.59 -21.59
C LEU A 237 -15.01 -2.08 -21.94
N GLN A 238 -16.05 -2.72 -21.39
CA GLN A 238 -16.35 -4.13 -21.65
C GLN A 238 -17.15 -4.34 -22.94
N GLU A 239 -17.82 -3.29 -23.44
CA GLU A 239 -18.69 -3.34 -24.62
C GLU A 239 -18.04 -2.73 -25.88
N ALA A 240 -16.73 -2.46 -25.84
CA ALA A 240 -15.94 -1.86 -26.93
C ALA A 240 -15.23 -2.90 -27.81
#